data_AF-A0A395D738-F1
#
_entry.id   AF-A0A395D738-F1
#
_cell.length_a   1.000
_cell.length_b   1.000
_cell.length_c   1.000
_cell.angle_alpha   90.00
_cell.angle_beta   90.00
_cell.angle_gamma   90.00
#
_symmetry.space_group_name_H-M   'P 1'
#
loop_
_entity.id
_entity.type
_entity.pdbx_description
1 polymer ?
#
loop_
_entity_poly.entity_id
_entity_poly.type
_entity_poly.pdbx_seq_one_letter_code
_entity_poly.pdbx_strand_id
1 'polypeptide(L)'
;MISFTRHTRLTELVSDETLSGVSPSARHHRLLASYQWIVERRGSAAVRRLIISDLRSFLEIGAWTRAADALVVLRLFRAAYPEHERPNAPAGRCRY
;
A
#
# COMPACT_ATOMS: atom_id res chain seq x y z
N MET A 1 24.35 25.68 15.86
CA MET A 1 23.24 26.49 15.33
C MET A 1 23.27 26.35 13.81
N ILE A 2 22.44 25.48 13.26
CA ILE A 2 22.39 25.20 11.82
C ILE A 2 21.04 25.68 11.28
N SER A 3 21.11 26.64 10.37
CA SER A 3 19.97 27.32 9.75
C SER A 3 19.13 26.36 8.91
N PHE A 4 17.82 26.33 9.13
CA PHE A 4 16.87 25.53 8.36
C PHE A 4 16.28 26.39 7.23
N THR A 5 16.92 26.37 6.06
CA THR A 5 16.39 27.02 4.86
C THR A 5 15.26 26.16 4.30
N ARG A 6 14.03 26.65 4.36
CA ARG A 6 12.87 26.05 3.68
C ARG A 6 13.04 26.16 2.17
N HIS A 7 13.11 25.02 1.47
CA HIS A 7 12.79 24.94 0.04
C HIS A 7 11.86 23.76 -0.22
N THR A 8 10.56 24.04 -0.24
CA THR A 8 9.54 23.24 -0.90
C THR A 8 9.68 23.39 -2.40
N ARG A 9 10.21 22.36 -3.08
CA ARG A 9 9.94 21.98 -4.48
C ARG A 9 10.70 20.70 -4.85
N LEU A 10 10.32 19.59 -4.21
CA LEU A 10 10.59 18.23 -4.70
C LEU A 10 9.26 17.47 -4.83
N THR A 11 8.31 18.07 -5.55
CA THR A 11 7.03 17.46 -5.93
C THR A 11 7.02 17.15 -7.43
N GLU A 12 8.16 16.75 -7.98
CA GLU A 12 8.23 16.23 -9.34
C GLU A 12 9.58 15.53 -9.55
N LEU A 13 9.52 14.20 -9.61
CA LEU A 13 10.54 13.25 -10.10
C LEU A 13 11.07 12.27 -9.04
N VAL A 14 10.64 11.01 -9.29
CA VAL A 14 11.11 9.73 -8.73
C VAL A 14 10.49 9.32 -7.40
N SER A 15 9.15 9.19 -7.40
CA SER A 15 8.38 8.58 -6.32
C SER A 15 8.36 7.04 -6.30
N ASP A 16 9.14 6.29 -7.09
CA ASP A 16 8.89 4.83 -7.17
C ASP A 16 10.12 3.89 -7.23
N GLU A 17 11.36 4.37 -7.22
CA GLU A 17 12.52 3.46 -7.40
C GLU A 17 13.27 3.04 -6.12
N THR A 18 13.07 3.71 -4.99
CA THR A 18 14.14 3.74 -3.98
C THR A 18 14.03 2.76 -2.81
N LEU A 19 13.15 1.75 -2.84
CA LEU A 19 13.09 0.75 -1.75
C LEU A 19 12.81 -0.71 -2.17
N SER A 20 12.86 -1.07 -3.46
CA SER A 20 12.89 -2.50 -3.85
C SER A 20 13.46 -2.83 -5.24
N GLY A 21 13.85 -1.85 -6.07
CA GLY A 21 14.39 -2.12 -7.40
C GLY A 21 13.45 -2.82 -8.39
N VAL A 22 12.17 -3.03 -8.03
CA VAL A 22 11.17 -3.66 -8.90
C VAL A 22 10.19 -2.58 -9.33
N SER A 23 10.34 -2.13 -10.57
CA SER A 23 9.39 -1.21 -11.19
C SER A 23 8.04 -1.94 -11.42
N PRO A 24 6.90 -1.31 -11.11
CA PRO A 24 5.59 -1.84 -11.44
C PRO A 24 5.47 -2.24 -12.92
N SER A 25 4.98 -3.45 -13.19
CA SER A 25 4.75 -3.95 -14.55
C SER A 25 3.25 -3.98 -14.84
N ALA A 26 2.88 -4.15 -16.12
CA ALA A 26 1.48 -4.36 -16.52
C ALA A 26 0.81 -5.52 -15.77
N ARG A 27 1.58 -6.55 -15.37
CA ARG A 27 1.08 -7.67 -14.55
C ARG A 27 0.69 -7.22 -13.14
N HIS A 28 1.48 -6.35 -12.52
CA HIS A 28 1.18 -5.79 -11.19
C HIS A 28 -0.10 -4.95 -11.24
N HIS A 29 -0.28 -4.13 -12.28
CA HIS A 29 -1.50 -3.34 -12.46
C HIS A 29 -2.75 -4.20 -12.67
N ARG A 30 -2.66 -5.29 -13.45
CA ARG A 30 -3.79 -6.23 -13.61
C ARG A 30 -4.16 -6.91 -12.29
N LEU A 31 -3.16 -7.34 -11.52
CA LEU A 31 -3.39 -7.97 -10.23
C LEU A 31 -4.01 -6.96 -9.23
N LEU A 32 -3.52 -5.72 -9.22
CA LEU A 32 -4.12 -4.63 -8.45
C LEU A 32 -5.60 -4.41 -8.83
N ALA A 33 -5.92 -4.38 -10.12
CA ALA A 33 -7.30 -4.20 -10.59
C ALA A 33 -8.23 -5.32 -10.09
N SER A 34 -7.74 -6.57 -10.01
CA SER A 34 -8.51 -7.68 -9.42
C SER A 34 -8.83 -7.44 -7.94
N TYR A 35 -7.88 -6.92 -7.16
CA TYR A 35 -8.13 -6.57 -5.76
C TYR A 35 -9.03 -5.34 -5.61
N GLN A 36 -8.91 -4.33 -6.50
CA GLN A 36 -9.76 -3.14 -6.50
C GLN A 36 -11.24 -3.49 -6.72
N TRP A 37 -11.54 -4.45 -7.59
CA TRP A 37 -12.91 -4.93 -7.78
C TRP A 37 -13.52 -5.52 -6.49
N ILE A 38 -12.69 -6.05 -5.58
CA ILE A 38 -13.14 -6.56 -4.27
C ILE A 38 -13.38 -5.40 -3.29
N VAL A 39 -12.70 -4.26 -3.45
CA VAL A 39 -12.84 -3.09 -2.57
C VAL A 39 -14.27 -2.58 -2.59
N GLU A 40 -14.91 -2.54 -3.76
CA GLU A 40 -16.32 -2.11 -3.92
C GLU A 40 -17.29 -2.90 -3.03
N ARG A 41 -16.96 -4.15 -2.69
CA ARG A 41 -17.82 -5.02 -1.89
C ARG A 41 -17.39 -5.15 -0.43
N ARG A 42 -16.08 -5.06 -0.13
CA ARG A 42 -15.52 -5.39 1.19
C ARG A 42 -14.78 -4.24 1.88
N GLY A 43 -14.55 -3.14 1.17
CA GLY A 43 -13.76 -2.01 1.65
C GLY A 43 -12.25 -2.23 1.57
N SER A 44 -11.50 -1.13 1.51
CA SER A 44 -10.05 -1.15 1.28
C SER A 44 -9.27 -1.80 2.42
N ALA A 45 -9.72 -1.63 3.68
CA ALA A 45 -9.11 -2.29 4.83
C ALA A 45 -9.19 -3.83 4.78
N ALA A 46 -10.31 -4.38 4.32
CA ALA A 46 -10.46 -5.83 4.19
C ALA A 46 -9.59 -6.39 3.06
N VAL A 47 -9.55 -5.70 1.93
CA VAL A 47 -8.70 -6.07 0.79
C VAL A 47 -7.22 -5.97 1.12
N ARG A 48 -6.79 -4.96 1.90
CA ARG A 48 -5.41 -4.88 2.39
C ARG A 48 -5.03 -6.11 3.22
N ARG A 49 -5.92 -6.56 4.12
CA ARG A 49 -5.69 -7.79 4.91
C ARG A 49 -5.62 -9.02 4.03
N LEU A 50 -6.45 -9.09 2.99
CA LEU A 50 -6.43 -10.17 2.00
C LEU A 50 -5.06 -10.23 1.27
N ILE A 51 -4.58 -9.11 0.74
CA ILE A 51 -3.27 -9.04 0.07
C ILE A 51 -2.13 -9.48 1.02
N ILE A 52 -2.18 -9.04 2.29
CA ILE A 52 -1.19 -9.46 3.30
C ILE A 52 -1.29 -10.97 3.59
N SER A 53 -2.49 -11.52 3.61
CA SER A 53 -2.71 -12.96 3.80
C SER A 53 -2.12 -13.75 2.64
N ASP A 54 -2.42 -13.35 1.40
CA ASP A 54 -1.90 -14.01 0.19
C ASP A 54 -0.38 -13.95 0.16
N LEU A 55 0.21 -12.79 0.51
CA LEU A 55 1.66 -12.63 0.63
C LEU A 55 2.25 -13.63 1.63
N ARG A 56 1.66 -13.78 2.82
CA ARG A 56 2.14 -14.74 3.83
C ARG A 56 2.05 -16.17 3.32
N SER A 57 0.92 -16.54 2.71
CA SER A 57 0.76 -17.88 2.13
C SER A 57 1.80 -18.15 1.03
N PHE A 58 2.14 -17.16 0.20
CA PHE A 58 3.21 -17.31 -0.81
C PHE A 58 4.58 -17.50 -0.19
N LEU A 59 4.88 -16.82 0.92
CA LEU A 59 6.13 -17.01 1.66
C LEU A 59 6.20 -18.40 2.30
N GLU A 60 5.10 -18.86 2.91
CA GLU A 60 5.02 -20.18 3.55
C GLU A 60 5.24 -21.34 2.58
N ILE A 61 4.70 -21.25 1.36
CA ILE A 61 4.88 -22.28 0.33
C ILE A 61 6.16 -22.08 -0.51
N GLY A 62 6.99 -21.07 -0.20
CA GLY A 62 8.22 -20.77 -0.94
C GLY A 62 8.00 -20.22 -2.36
N ALA A 63 6.82 -19.68 -2.66
CA ALA A 63 6.50 -19.06 -3.95
C ALA A 63 7.06 -17.62 -4.04
N TRP A 64 8.38 -17.48 -3.98
CA TRP A 64 9.08 -16.20 -3.86
C TRP A 64 8.72 -15.17 -4.93
N THR A 65 8.57 -15.59 -6.20
CA THR A 65 8.15 -14.69 -7.28
C THR A 65 6.76 -14.12 -7.04
N ARG A 66 5.81 -14.95 -6.56
CA ARG A 66 4.45 -14.49 -6.25
C ARG A 66 4.41 -13.60 -5.01
N ALA A 67 5.27 -13.89 -4.02
CA ALA A 67 5.43 -13.03 -2.86
C ALA A 67 5.98 -11.65 -3.25
N ALA A 68 6.97 -11.59 -4.16
CA ALA A 68 7.48 -10.34 -4.69
C ALA A 68 6.41 -9.56 -5.47
N ASP A 69 5.65 -10.23 -6.35
CA ASP A 69 4.53 -9.62 -7.08
C ASP A 69 3.48 -9.04 -6.10
N ALA A 70 3.13 -9.79 -5.04
CA ALA A 70 2.18 -9.35 -4.01
C ALA A 70 2.70 -8.16 -3.19
N LEU A 71 4.01 -8.07 -2.92
CA LEU A 71 4.63 -6.92 -2.26
C LEU A 71 4.51 -5.66 -3.11
N VAL A 72 4.77 -5.75 -4.42
CA VAL A 72 4.60 -4.62 -5.34
C VAL A 72 3.14 -4.19 -5.39
N VAL A 73 2.21 -5.13 -5.50
CA VAL A 73 0.77 -4.83 -5.48
C VAL A 73 0.32 -4.20 -4.17
N LEU A 74 0.83 -4.65 -3.02
CA LEU A 74 0.53 -4.04 -1.72
C LEU A 74 0.99 -2.59 -1.65
N ARG A 75 2.15 -2.26 -2.23
CA ARG A 75 2.66 -0.88 -2.32
C ARG A 75 1.75 -0.02 -3.18
N LEU A 76 1.41 -0.48 -4.39
CA LEU A 76 0.49 0.22 -5.29
C LEU A 76 -0.89 0.40 -4.66
N PHE A 77 -1.40 -0.62 -3.97
CA PHE A 77 -2.68 -0.56 -3.28
C PHE A 77 -2.70 0.50 -2.18
N ARG A 78 -1.62 0.62 -1.39
CA ARG A 78 -1.49 1.67 -0.36
C ARG A 78 -1.43 3.06 -0.95
N ALA A 79 -0.76 3.22 -2.10
CA ALA A 79 -0.73 4.50 -2.82
C ALA A 79 -2.12 4.88 -3.36
N ALA A 80 -2.91 3.90 -3.81
CA ALA A 80 -4.26 4.11 -4.34
C ALA A 80 -5.32 4.38 -3.26
N TYR A 81 -5.13 3.89 -2.02
CA TYR A 81 -6.08 4.04 -0.92
C TYR A 81 -5.39 4.57 0.36
N PRO A 82 -5.07 5.87 0.41
CA PRO A 82 -4.31 6.48 1.52
C PRO A 82 -5.08 6.56 2.86
N GLU A 83 -6.38 6.23 2.90
CA GLU A 83 -7.28 6.60 4.01
C GLU A 83 -7.30 5.70 5.27
N HIS A 84 -6.25 4.92 5.57
CA HIS A 84 -6.22 4.07 6.78
C HIS A 84 -5.03 4.26 7.73
N GLU A 85 -4.33 5.40 7.68
CA GLU A 85 -3.47 5.87 8.77
C GLU A 85 -4.12 6.98 9.61
N ARG A 86 -5.46 7.06 9.68
CA ARG A 86 -6.06 7.70 10.84
C ARG A 86 -5.85 6.75 12.03
N PRO A 87 -5.07 7.12 13.06
CA PRO A 87 -5.05 6.35 14.30
C PRO A 87 -6.50 6.27 14.76
N ASN A 88 -6.93 5.06 15.12
CA ASN A 88 -8.18 4.77 15.79
C ASN A 88 -8.49 5.87 16.81
N ALA A 89 -9.25 6.90 16.42
CA ALA A 89 -9.79 7.86 17.35
C ALA A 89 -10.92 7.10 18.03
N PRO A 90 -10.84 6.85 19.35
CA PRO A 90 -11.92 6.15 20.03
C PRO A 90 -13.22 6.91 19.78
N ALA A 91 -14.21 6.17 19.29
CA ALA A 91 -15.57 6.63 19.11
C ALA A 91 -15.99 7.43 20.35
N GLY A 92 -16.60 8.59 20.08
CA GLY A 92 -16.92 9.60 21.08
C GLY A 92 -17.47 9.00 22.37
N ARG A 93 -16.80 9.30 23.47
CA ARG A 93 -17.51 9.42 24.74
C ARG A 93 -18.16 10.79 24.73
N CYS A 94 -19.48 10.80 24.52
CA CYS A 94 -20.33 11.93 24.85
C CYS A 94 -20.00 12.40 26.27
N ARG A 95 -19.75 13.70 26.40
CA ARG A 95 -19.95 14.41 27.67
C ARG A 95 -21.44 14.30 28.01
N TYR A 96 -21.76 13.86 29.22
CA TYR A 96 -22.41 14.64 30.27
C TYR A 96 -22.03 14.03 31.63
#